data_AF-A0A2G5NUF4-F1
#
_entry.id   AF-A0A2G5NUF4-F1
#
_cell.length_a   1.000
_cell.length_b   1.000
_cell.length_c   1.000
_cell.angle_alpha   90.00
_cell.angle_beta   90.00
_cell.angle_gamma   90.00
#
_symmetry.space_group_name_H-M   'P 1'
#
loop_
_entity.id
_entity.type
_entity.pdbx_description
1 polymer ?
#
loop_
_entity_poly.entity_id
_entity_poly.type
_entity_poly.pdbx_seq_one_letter_code
_entity_poly.pdbx_strand_id
1 'polypeptide(L)'
;MKKMLVFATIIISSLMGHNVYAGELQNLIDETKSGDTLQLENKTYKDHVIIKKPITIKGKENTIIDGEKKGTIIQIKSSDVVLKNLKIMNSGRSRSSEMEASCIRNMAPNNTFKDLKIHNCFHGLYLNKGDQTNIQNNDIKGYKEGSTGAKGYGIYVKRANENTIKNNTIQYSRDGIYFEYSNDNEIINNKVSKTRYGLHYMYSNFNNFKGNKFIGNIGGAAIMHSDNIVLEKNQFSFNQGSQAFGLIIQGSRDINILENEFHLNQRGLYIEQSTLNLIQENEFFNNKVGIEVWDSSSALTFMKNEFKENKVPVVLVGHSNQNNWNKNKEGNYWQEPMLDLDQNGIGDKPYIQNSSLGNLLKQNELAYLFMNSPAIDLFERSHRLINPDVVMIKDEFPLMDNNHSLTLEKIIISIIVIVITILSVRYLRRSKR
;
A
#
# COMPACT_ATOMS: atom_id res chain seq x y z
N MET A 1 32.39 -50.23 -50.63
CA MET A 1 32.02 -48.80 -50.64
C MET A 1 30.66 -48.66 -51.33
N LYS A 2 29.60 -48.50 -50.53
CA LYS A 2 28.19 -48.40 -50.98
C LYS A 2 27.95 -47.01 -51.57
N LYS A 3 27.43 -46.92 -52.80
CA LYS A 3 26.92 -45.68 -53.38
C LYS A 3 25.43 -45.56 -53.04
N MET A 4 25.09 -44.55 -52.24
CA MET A 4 23.75 -44.14 -51.86
C MET A 4 23.07 -43.40 -53.02
N LEU A 5 21.89 -43.87 -53.40
CA LEU A 5 20.93 -43.14 -54.22
C LEU A 5 20.05 -42.31 -53.27
N VAL A 6 20.10 -40.98 -53.36
CA VAL A 6 19.21 -40.08 -52.60
C VAL A 6 18.02 -39.76 -53.50
N PHE A 7 16.84 -40.27 -53.13
CA PHE A 7 15.56 -39.86 -53.71
C PHE A 7 15.08 -38.59 -53.01
N ALA A 8 14.71 -37.59 -53.80
CA ALA A 8 14.04 -36.37 -53.36
C ALA A 8 12.60 -36.68 -52.92
N THR A 9 12.17 -36.13 -51.79
CA THR A 9 10.76 -36.06 -51.42
C THR A 9 10.46 -34.60 -51.06
N ILE A 10 9.84 -33.90 -52.01
CA ILE A 10 9.28 -32.57 -51.79
C ILE A 10 7.94 -32.78 -51.08
N ILE A 11 7.90 -32.51 -49.76
CA ILE A 11 6.66 -32.42 -49.01
C ILE A 11 6.13 -31.00 -49.17
N ILE A 12 5.11 -30.82 -50.01
CA ILE A 12 4.27 -29.63 -50.02
C ILE A 12 3.29 -29.79 -48.85
N SER A 13 3.61 -29.22 -47.70
CA SER A 13 2.62 -29.03 -46.63
C SER A 13 1.79 -27.80 -46.97
N SER A 14 0.51 -28.04 -47.24
CA SER A 14 -0.51 -27.02 -47.38
C SER A 14 -0.63 -26.21 -46.09
N LEU A 15 -0.35 -24.91 -46.18
CA LEU A 15 -0.82 -23.90 -45.25
C LEU A 15 -2.35 -23.84 -45.32
N MET A 16 -3.02 -24.68 -44.54
CA MET A 16 -4.39 -24.40 -44.12
C MET A 16 -4.32 -23.29 -43.07
N GLY A 17 -4.44 -22.05 -43.53
CA GLY A 17 -4.78 -20.93 -42.68
C GLY A 17 -6.11 -21.24 -41.98
N HIS A 18 -6.07 -21.46 -40.67
CA HIS A 18 -7.26 -21.40 -39.84
C HIS A 18 -7.81 -19.97 -39.94
N ASN A 19 -8.80 -19.77 -40.81
CA ASN A 19 -9.72 -18.66 -40.67
C ASN A 19 -10.49 -18.89 -39.37
N VAL A 20 -9.93 -18.41 -38.27
CA VAL A 20 -10.67 -18.18 -37.04
C VAL A 20 -11.70 -17.12 -37.42
N TYR A 21 -12.96 -17.51 -37.56
CA TYR A 21 -14.06 -16.55 -37.66
C TYR A 21 -13.91 -15.61 -36.47
N ALA A 22 -13.57 -14.34 -36.77
CA ALA A 22 -13.51 -13.30 -35.77
C ALA A 22 -14.86 -13.28 -35.03
N GLY A 23 -14.82 -13.24 -33.70
CA GLY A 23 -16.04 -13.27 -32.90
C GLY A 23 -16.92 -12.05 -33.20
N GLU A 24 -18.17 -12.13 -32.78
CA GLU A 24 -19.18 -11.09 -33.04
C GLU A 24 -18.69 -9.70 -32.63
N LEU A 25 -18.02 -9.58 -31.48
CA LEU A 25 -17.52 -8.30 -30.99
C LEU A 25 -16.35 -7.78 -31.83
N GLN A 26 -15.44 -8.67 -32.26
CA GLN A 26 -14.34 -8.28 -33.14
C GLN A 26 -14.87 -7.71 -34.47
N ASN A 27 -15.89 -8.33 -35.08
CA ASN A 27 -16.49 -7.81 -36.31
C ASN A 27 -17.09 -6.41 -36.12
N LEU A 28 -17.84 -6.20 -35.03
CA LEU A 28 -18.38 -4.87 -34.69
C LEU A 28 -17.28 -3.81 -34.52
N ILE A 29 -16.15 -4.18 -33.89
CA ILE A 29 -14.99 -3.31 -33.75
C ILE A 29 -14.40 -3.00 -35.12
N ASP A 30 -14.22 -3.99 -35.98
CA ASP A 30 -13.60 -3.85 -37.29
C ASP A 30 -14.46 -2.99 -38.26
N GLU A 31 -15.78 -3.09 -38.18
CA GLU A 31 -16.72 -2.29 -38.97
C GLU A 31 -16.87 -0.83 -38.49
N THR A 32 -16.66 -0.57 -37.20
CA THR A 32 -16.74 0.80 -36.66
C THR A 32 -15.63 1.68 -37.22
N LYS A 33 -15.89 2.90 -37.68
CA LYS A 33 -14.82 3.76 -38.23
C LYS A 33 -13.84 4.17 -37.13
N SER A 34 -12.59 4.46 -37.53
CA SER A 34 -11.57 4.96 -36.60
C SER A 34 -12.03 6.30 -35.98
N GLY A 35 -11.93 6.40 -34.66
CA GLY A 35 -12.36 7.56 -33.87
C GLY A 35 -13.83 7.56 -33.47
N ASP A 36 -14.66 6.69 -34.07
CA ASP A 36 -16.09 6.64 -33.76
C ASP A 36 -16.39 5.89 -32.45
N THR A 37 -17.66 5.94 -32.05
CA THR A 37 -18.18 5.23 -30.89
C THR A 37 -18.95 3.97 -31.29
N LEU A 38 -18.52 2.81 -30.79
CA LEU A 38 -19.25 1.56 -30.82
C LEU A 38 -20.10 1.41 -29.55
N GLN A 39 -21.42 1.51 -29.70
CA GLN A 39 -22.38 1.25 -28.62
C GLN A 39 -22.79 -0.22 -28.65
N LEU A 40 -22.42 -0.97 -27.61
CA LEU A 40 -22.75 -2.39 -27.49
C LEU A 40 -24.16 -2.62 -26.97
N GLU A 41 -24.71 -3.77 -27.33
CA GLU A 41 -26.01 -4.24 -26.87
C GLU A 41 -25.94 -4.79 -25.44
N ASN A 42 -27.10 -4.92 -24.80
CA ASN A 42 -27.24 -5.43 -23.44
C ASN A 42 -27.19 -6.97 -23.43
N LYS A 43 -26.04 -7.55 -23.77
CA LYS A 43 -25.84 -9.00 -23.84
C LYS A 43 -24.41 -9.40 -23.50
N THR A 44 -24.18 -10.71 -23.47
CA THR A 44 -22.86 -11.32 -23.27
C THR A 44 -22.19 -11.61 -24.61
N TYR A 45 -21.04 -10.98 -24.85
CA TYR A 45 -20.12 -11.29 -25.92
C TYR A 45 -19.07 -12.28 -25.40
N LYS A 46 -18.95 -13.44 -26.04
CA LYS A 46 -17.93 -14.44 -25.73
C LYS A 46 -16.81 -14.33 -26.75
N ASP A 47 -15.82 -13.49 -26.46
CA ASP A 47 -14.84 -13.09 -27.46
C ASP A 47 -13.50 -12.69 -26.85
N HIS A 48 -12.46 -12.71 -27.67
CA HIS A 48 -11.12 -12.23 -27.38
C HIS A 48 -10.71 -11.25 -28.49
N VAL A 49 -10.71 -9.96 -28.17
CA VAL A 49 -10.63 -8.90 -29.19
C VAL A 49 -9.31 -8.16 -29.17
N ILE A 50 -8.92 -7.64 -30.34
CA ILE A 50 -7.74 -6.82 -30.54
C ILE A 50 -8.18 -5.49 -31.16
N ILE A 51 -7.96 -4.41 -30.41
CA ILE A 51 -8.28 -3.05 -30.84
C ILE A 51 -7.02 -2.41 -31.44
N LYS A 52 -7.06 -2.12 -32.74
CA LYS A 52 -5.91 -1.60 -33.53
C LYS A 52 -6.13 -0.19 -34.08
N LYS A 53 -7.22 0.48 -33.71
CA LYS A 53 -7.56 1.85 -34.12
C LYS A 53 -8.16 2.62 -32.94
N PRO A 54 -8.05 3.96 -32.94
CA PRO A 54 -8.81 4.81 -32.01
C PRO A 54 -10.30 4.46 -32.09
N ILE A 55 -10.95 4.30 -30.93
CA ILE A 55 -12.37 3.93 -30.85
C ILE A 55 -12.88 4.14 -29.42
N THR A 56 -14.13 4.56 -29.28
CA THR A 56 -14.84 4.47 -27.99
C THR A 56 -15.76 3.25 -27.99
N ILE A 57 -15.54 2.31 -27.08
CA ILE A 57 -16.45 1.16 -26.88
C ILE A 57 -17.23 1.39 -25.59
N LYS A 58 -18.56 1.48 -25.73
CA LYS A 58 -19.47 1.77 -24.64
C LYS A 58 -20.49 0.65 -24.46
N GLY A 59 -20.56 0.09 -23.26
CA GLY A 59 -21.59 -0.87 -22.89
C GLY A 59 -22.88 -0.23 -22.37
N LYS A 60 -23.87 -1.08 -22.16
CA LYS A 60 -25.07 -0.86 -21.33
C LYS A 60 -24.90 -1.59 -19.99
N GLU A 61 -25.86 -1.44 -19.09
CA GLU A 61 -25.79 -1.94 -17.71
C GLU A 61 -25.41 -3.42 -17.57
N ASN A 62 -25.90 -4.29 -18.47
CA ASN A 62 -25.60 -5.73 -18.48
C ASN A 62 -24.81 -6.17 -19.72
N THR A 63 -24.04 -5.26 -20.34
CA THR A 63 -23.09 -5.66 -21.38
C THR A 63 -21.89 -6.37 -20.75
N ILE A 64 -21.67 -7.63 -21.12
CA ILE A 64 -20.60 -8.48 -20.60
C ILE A 64 -19.68 -8.91 -21.75
N ILE A 65 -18.37 -8.86 -21.54
CA ILE A 65 -17.37 -9.51 -22.39
C ILE A 65 -16.75 -10.63 -21.56
N ASP A 66 -17.03 -11.88 -21.92
CA ASP A 66 -16.60 -13.09 -21.21
C ASP A 66 -15.47 -13.79 -21.97
N GLY A 67 -14.31 -13.91 -21.32
CA GLY A 67 -13.13 -14.57 -21.87
C GLY A 67 -13.14 -16.09 -21.77
N GLU A 68 -14.22 -16.68 -21.24
CA GLU A 68 -14.41 -18.13 -21.10
C GLU A 68 -13.26 -18.86 -20.39
N LYS A 69 -12.62 -18.16 -19.43
CA LYS A 69 -11.44 -18.62 -18.67
C LYS A 69 -10.21 -18.89 -19.55
N LYS A 70 -10.10 -18.22 -20.70
CA LYS A 70 -9.01 -18.37 -21.67
C LYS A 70 -8.32 -17.04 -21.94
N GLY A 71 -7.00 -17.10 -22.08
CA GLY A 71 -6.17 -16.01 -22.63
C GLY A 71 -6.40 -14.62 -22.03
N THR A 72 -6.09 -13.62 -22.86
CA THR A 72 -6.36 -12.20 -22.59
C THR A 72 -7.58 -11.75 -23.38
N ILE A 73 -8.53 -11.07 -22.72
CA ILE A 73 -9.84 -10.77 -23.31
C ILE A 73 -9.77 -9.58 -24.28
N ILE A 74 -9.21 -8.45 -23.84
CA ILE A 74 -9.10 -7.24 -24.67
C ILE A 74 -7.63 -6.86 -24.77
N GLN A 75 -7.08 -6.86 -25.99
CA GLN A 75 -5.76 -6.33 -26.28
C GLN A 75 -5.88 -4.98 -26.98
N ILE A 76 -5.26 -3.95 -26.41
CA ILE A 76 -5.30 -2.60 -26.95
C ILE A 76 -3.93 -2.28 -27.53
N LYS A 77 -3.89 -2.09 -28.86
CA LYS A 77 -2.70 -1.82 -29.67
C LYS A 77 -2.73 -0.44 -30.33
N SER A 78 -3.68 0.41 -29.93
CA SER A 78 -3.88 1.73 -30.49
C SER A 78 -4.06 2.75 -29.38
N SER A 79 -3.65 3.98 -29.65
CA SER A 79 -3.90 5.11 -28.78
C SER A 79 -5.36 5.58 -28.91
N ASP A 80 -5.79 6.43 -27.98
CA ASP A 80 -7.09 7.10 -28.02
C ASP A 80 -8.29 6.11 -28.02
N VAL A 81 -8.11 4.99 -27.31
CA VAL A 81 -9.15 4.00 -27.04
C VAL A 81 -9.81 4.30 -25.70
N VAL A 82 -11.14 4.35 -25.73
CA VAL A 82 -11.97 4.52 -24.52
C VAL A 82 -12.82 3.29 -24.31
N LEU A 83 -12.68 2.63 -23.16
CA LEU A 83 -13.60 1.60 -22.70
C LEU A 83 -14.47 2.15 -21.57
N LYS A 84 -15.80 2.06 -21.72
CA LYS A 84 -16.75 2.62 -20.75
C LYS A 84 -17.95 1.71 -20.48
N ASN A 85 -18.36 1.61 -19.21
CA ASN A 85 -19.61 0.94 -18.79
C ASN A 85 -19.70 -0.53 -19.24
N LEU A 86 -18.64 -1.30 -19.07
CA LEU A 86 -18.58 -2.72 -19.45
C LEU A 86 -18.31 -3.60 -18.24
N LYS A 87 -18.87 -4.81 -18.25
CA LYS A 87 -18.35 -5.89 -17.42
C LYS A 87 -17.43 -6.77 -18.26
N ILE A 88 -16.22 -7.01 -17.79
CA ILE A 88 -15.20 -7.83 -18.46
C ILE A 88 -14.79 -8.92 -17.48
N MET A 89 -14.90 -10.19 -17.87
CA MET A 89 -14.70 -11.27 -16.89
C MET A 89 -14.16 -12.58 -17.43
N ASN A 90 -13.64 -13.39 -16.50
CA ASN A 90 -13.15 -14.74 -16.74
C ASN A 90 -12.00 -14.79 -17.77
N SER A 91 -10.91 -14.07 -17.50
CA SER A 91 -9.69 -14.26 -18.31
C SER A 91 -9.10 -15.64 -18.08
N GLY A 92 -8.08 -16.00 -18.87
CA GLY A 92 -7.20 -17.12 -18.54
C GLY A 92 -6.46 -16.92 -17.20
N ARG A 93 -5.75 -17.96 -16.78
CA ARG A 93 -4.92 -17.98 -15.56
C ARG A 93 -3.42 -18.17 -15.82
N SER A 94 -3.00 -18.19 -17.09
CA SER A 94 -1.61 -18.46 -17.44
C SER A 94 -0.71 -17.28 -17.08
N ARG A 95 0.29 -17.55 -16.23
CA ARG A 95 1.41 -16.65 -15.92
C ARG A 95 2.61 -16.86 -16.86
N SER A 96 2.72 -18.05 -17.46
CA SER A 96 3.89 -18.48 -18.23
C SER A 96 3.75 -18.27 -19.73
N SER A 97 2.59 -17.85 -20.22
CA SER A 97 2.50 -17.41 -21.61
C SER A 97 3.20 -16.06 -21.77
N GLU A 98 3.81 -15.82 -22.94
CA GLU A 98 4.44 -14.53 -23.27
C GLU A 98 3.49 -13.33 -23.08
N MET A 99 2.18 -13.57 -23.15
CA MET A 99 1.16 -12.54 -23.00
C MET A 99 0.79 -12.21 -21.55
N GLU A 100 0.90 -13.17 -20.62
CA GLU A 100 0.27 -13.16 -19.28
C GLU A 100 -1.26 -12.87 -19.35
N ALA A 101 -2.09 -13.78 -18.85
CA ALA A 101 -3.55 -13.63 -19.01
C ALA A 101 -4.10 -12.38 -18.28
N SER A 102 -4.94 -11.60 -18.96
CA SER A 102 -5.53 -10.39 -18.41
C SER A 102 -6.93 -10.10 -18.96
N CYS A 103 -7.73 -9.34 -18.23
CA CYS A 103 -9.00 -8.87 -18.78
C CYS A 103 -8.78 -7.75 -19.80
N ILE A 104 -7.93 -6.78 -19.49
CA ILE A 104 -7.47 -5.78 -20.45
C ILE A 104 -5.96 -5.70 -20.41
N ARG A 105 -5.33 -5.77 -21.58
CA ARG A 105 -3.92 -5.49 -21.79
C ARG A 105 -3.78 -4.23 -22.64
N ASN A 106 -3.31 -3.15 -22.03
CA ASN A 106 -2.99 -1.91 -22.72
C ASN A 106 -1.53 -1.88 -23.16
N MET A 107 -1.28 -1.66 -24.44
CA MET A 107 0.06 -1.62 -25.03
C MET A 107 0.26 -0.37 -25.91
N ALA A 108 -0.54 0.67 -25.66
CA ALA A 108 -0.48 1.94 -26.36
C ALA A 108 -0.86 3.09 -25.41
N PRO A 109 -0.40 4.33 -25.66
CA PRO A 109 -0.62 5.45 -24.76
C PRO A 109 -2.01 6.07 -24.91
N ASN A 110 -2.34 7.05 -24.07
CA ASN A 110 -3.52 7.93 -24.21
C ASN A 110 -4.86 7.19 -24.19
N ASN A 111 -4.95 6.11 -23.41
CA ASN A 111 -6.15 5.30 -23.31
C ASN A 111 -6.95 5.61 -22.05
N THR A 112 -8.28 5.44 -22.09
CA THR A 112 -9.15 5.67 -20.93
C THR A 112 -9.99 4.44 -20.62
N PHE A 113 -9.88 3.94 -19.40
CA PHE A 113 -10.66 2.82 -18.87
C PHE A 113 -11.51 3.30 -17.70
N LYS A 114 -12.81 3.44 -17.92
CA LYS A 114 -13.70 4.03 -16.92
C LYS A 114 -15.01 3.30 -16.69
N ASP A 115 -15.46 3.33 -15.45
CA ASP A 115 -16.74 2.75 -15.04
C ASP A 115 -16.86 1.26 -15.43
N LEU A 116 -15.76 0.51 -15.34
CA LEU A 116 -15.69 -0.91 -15.70
C LEU A 116 -15.86 -1.82 -14.48
N LYS A 117 -16.48 -2.98 -14.69
CA LYS A 117 -16.53 -4.10 -13.72
C LYS A 117 -15.62 -5.21 -14.24
N ILE A 118 -14.42 -5.35 -13.67
CA ILE A 118 -13.38 -6.28 -14.13
C ILE A 118 -13.24 -7.44 -13.15
N HIS A 119 -13.84 -8.59 -13.43
CA HIS A 119 -14.05 -9.65 -12.44
C HIS A 119 -13.46 -11.00 -12.87
N ASN A 120 -12.93 -11.76 -11.91
CA ASN A 120 -12.38 -13.11 -12.14
C ASN A 120 -11.30 -13.12 -13.24
N CYS A 121 -10.37 -12.17 -13.15
CA CYS A 121 -9.25 -12.06 -14.07
C CYS A 121 -7.96 -12.47 -13.34
N PHE A 122 -6.97 -12.98 -14.08
CA PHE A 122 -5.63 -13.18 -13.53
C PHE A 122 -4.99 -11.81 -13.26
N HIS A 123 -4.68 -11.04 -14.30
CA HIS A 123 -4.54 -9.58 -14.18
C HIS A 123 -5.85 -8.88 -14.55
N GLY A 124 -6.26 -7.87 -13.79
CA GLY A 124 -7.42 -7.05 -14.16
C GLY A 124 -7.10 -6.15 -15.35
N LEU A 125 -6.32 -5.10 -15.08
CA LEU A 125 -5.74 -4.19 -16.07
C LEU A 125 -4.21 -4.38 -16.10
N TYR A 126 -3.65 -4.66 -17.27
CA TYR A 126 -2.20 -4.75 -17.45
C TYR A 126 -1.75 -3.69 -18.47
N LEU A 127 -1.10 -2.63 -17.97
CA LEU A 127 -0.43 -1.62 -18.77
C LEU A 127 1.00 -2.10 -19.03
N ASN A 128 1.29 -2.42 -20.28
CA ASN A 128 2.62 -2.79 -20.74
C ASN A 128 3.04 -1.79 -21.81
N LYS A 129 3.76 -0.72 -21.40
CA LYS A 129 4.04 0.46 -22.25
C LYS A 129 2.80 1.27 -22.64
N GLY A 130 1.81 1.32 -21.74
CA GLY A 130 0.60 2.12 -21.92
C GLY A 130 0.71 3.45 -21.16
N ASP A 131 1.52 4.38 -21.65
CA ASP A 131 1.74 5.69 -21.01
C ASP A 131 0.48 6.57 -21.04
N GLN A 132 0.39 7.56 -20.14
CA GLN A 132 -0.69 8.56 -20.17
C GLN A 132 -2.09 7.94 -20.16
N THR A 133 -2.25 6.78 -19.52
CA THR A 133 -3.53 6.07 -19.40
C THR A 133 -4.32 6.58 -18.20
N ASN A 134 -5.60 6.83 -18.40
CA ASN A 134 -6.54 7.19 -17.33
C ASN A 134 -7.39 5.97 -16.93
N ILE A 135 -7.21 5.48 -15.71
CA ILE A 135 -7.94 4.36 -15.12
C ILE A 135 -8.81 4.90 -13.99
N GLN A 136 -10.12 5.05 -14.22
CA GLN A 136 -11.01 5.72 -13.27
C GLN A 136 -12.31 4.99 -12.94
N ASN A 137 -12.72 5.02 -11.67
CA ASN A 137 -14.01 4.51 -11.21
C ASN A 137 -14.28 3.03 -11.55
N ASN A 138 -13.25 2.18 -11.56
CA ASN A 138 -13.41 0.77 -11.89
C ASN A 138 -13.58 -0.10 -10.63
N ASP A 139 -14.40 -1.15 -10.73
CA ASP A 139 -14.53 -2.22 -9.72
C ASP A 139 -13.79 -3.47 -10.19
N ILE A 140 -12.62 -3.72 -9.61
CA ILE A 140 -11.69 -4.78 -10.01
C ILE A 140 -11.66 -5.86 -8.93
N LYS A 141 -12.07 -7.08 -9.30
CA LYS A 141 -12.10 -8.23 -8.40
C LYS A 141 -11.37 -9.42 -9.02
N GLY A 142 -10.24 -9.79 -8.42
CA GLY A 142 -9.50 -10.99 -8.78
C GLY A 142 -10.23 -12.27 -8.38
N TYR A 143 -9.59 -13.42 -8.60
CA TYR A 143 -10.13 -14.70 -8.13
C TYR A 143 -10.09 -14.79 -6.60
N LYS A 144 -11.24 -15.05 -5.97
CA LYS A 144 -11.32 -15.26 -4.52
C LYS A 144 -10.58 -16.52 -4.08
N GLU A 145 -10.76 -17.61 -4.82
CA GLU A 145 -10.17 -18.91 -4.55
C GLU A 145 -8.70 -19.02 -4.99
N GLY A 146 -8.00 -19.99 -4.41
CA GLY A 146 -6.59 -20.29 -4.68
C GLY A 146 -5.63 -19.54 -3.76
N SER A 147 -4.38 -20.01 -3.72
CA SER A 147 -3.32 -19.37 -2.95
C SER A 147 -2.99 -17.98 -3.52
N THR A 148 -2.59 -17.06 -2.65
CA THR A 148 -2.22 -15.69 -3.04
C THR A 148 -1.16 -15.63 -4.14
N GLY A 149 -0.19 -16.55 -4.12
CA GLY A 149 0.87 -16.63 -5.14
C GLY A 149 0.38 -17.03 -6.53
N ALA A 150 -0.76 -17.73 -6.63
CA ALA A 150 -1.37 -18.16 -7.88
C ALA A 150 -2.29 -17.10 -8.52
N LYS A 151 -2.44 -15.94 -7.88
CA LYS A 151 -3.25 -14.82 -8.39
C LYS A 151 -2.36 -13.81 -9.11
N GLY A 152 -2.93 -13.08 -10.07
CA GLY A 152 -2.29 -11.93 -10.69
C GLY A 152 -2.67 -10.63 -9.96
N TYR A 153 -2.38 -9.51 -10.59
CA TYR A 153 -2.53 -8.16 -10.01
C TYR A 153 -3.85 -7.51 -10.42
N GLY A 154 -4.41 -6.66 -9.56
CA GLY A 154 -5.61 -5.89 -9.93
C GLY A 154 -5.30 -4.95 -11.09
N ILE A 155 -4.34 -4.06 -10.88
CA ILE A 155 -3.72 -3.22 -11.91
C ILE A 155 -2.21 -3.50 -11.90
N TYR A 156 -1.65 -3.85 -13.06
CA TYR A 156 -0.22 -4.04 -13.27
C TYR A 156 0.28 -2.96 -14.23
N VAL A 157 1.17 -2.11 -13.76
CA VAL A 157 1.81 -1.04 -14.53
C VAL A 157 3.27 -1.42 -14.73
N LYS A 158 3.64 -1.73 -15.97
CA LYS A 158 4.99 -2.16 -16.33
C LYS A 158 5.53 -1.31 -17.45
N ARG A 159 6.63 -0.62 -17.18
CA ARG A 159 7.27 0.30 -18.13
C ARG A 159 6.25 1.26 -18.74
N ALA A 160 5.38 1.82 -17.89
CA ALA A 160 4.34 2.74 -18.31
C ALA A 160 4.31 3.94 -17.35
N ASN A 161 4.40 5.13 -17.90
CA ASN A 161 4.61 6.38 -17.16
C ASN A 161 3.41 7.33 -17.30
N GLU A 162 3.35 8.35 -16.45
CA GLU A 162 2.38 9.46 -16.57
C GLU A 162 0.92 9.00 -16.50
N ASN A 163 0.65 7.87 -15.84
CA ASN A 163 -0.71 7.33 -15.72
C ASN A 163 -1.45 7.94 -14.54
N THR A 164 -2.76 8.08 -14.68
CA THR A 164 -3.66 8.43 -13.59
C THR A 164 -4.53 7.24 -13.21
N ILE A 165 -4.42 6.78 -11.97
CA ILE A 165 -5.23 5.70 -11.40
C ILE A 165 -6.08 6.29 -10.29
N LYS A 166 -7.38 6.49 -10.55
CA LYS A 166 -8.24 7.27 -9.64
C LYS A 166 -9.56 6.58 -9.29
N ASN A 167 -9.98 6.67 -8.02
CA ASN A 167 -11.29 6.22 -7.54
C ASN A 167 -11.62 4.74 -7.85
N ASN A 168 -10.62 3.87 -7.98
CA ASN A 168 -10.86 2.45 -8.25
C ASN A 168 -11.05 1.68 -6.94
N THR A 169 -11.88 0.64 -6.98
CA THR A 169 -12.00 -0.35 -5.90
C THR A 169 -11.39 -1.66 -6.34
N ILE A 170 -10.40 -2.17 -5.60
CA ILE A 170 -9.63 -3.36 -5.96
C ILE A 170 -9.65 -4.37 -4.81
N GLN A 171 -10.03 -5.62 -5.12
CA GLN A 171 -10.10 -6.70 -4.15
C GLN A 171 -9.67 -8.05 -4.71
N TYR A 172 -9.20 -8.94 -3.83
CA TYR A 172 -8.98 -10.36 -4.12
C TYR A 172 -7.97 -10.67 -5.23
N SER A 173 -7.07 -9.73 -5.55
CA SER A 173 -5.87 -9.98 -6.36
C SER A 173 -4.69 -10.40 -5.47
N ARG A 174 -3.58 -10.80 -6.08
CA ARG A 174 -2.31 -11.02 -5.35
C ARG A 174 -1.87 -9.71 -4.71
N ASP A 175 -1.56 -8.72 -5.55
CA ASP A 175 -1.36 -7.34 -5.14
C ASP A 175 -2.42 -6.47 -5.82
N GLY A 176 -2.84 -5.39 -5.18
CA GLY A 176 -3.89 -4.51 -5.71
C GLY A 176 -3.40 -3.75 -6.92
N ILE A 177 -2.43 -2.88 -6.71
CA ILE A 177 -1.76 -2.09 -7.75
C ILE A 177 -0.27 -2.37 -7.67
N TYR A 178 0.32 -2.85 -8.77
CA TYR A 178 1.75 -3.19 -8.84
C TYR A 178 2.45 -2.39 -9.94
N PHE A 179 3.53 -1.71 -9.58
CA PHE A 179 4.38 -0.92 -10.47
C PHE A 179 5.75 -1.56 -10.65
N GLU A 180 6.23 -1.59 -11.89
CA GLU A 180 7.55 -2.08 -12.25
C GLU A 180 8.16 -1.17 -13.34
N TYR A 181 9.28 -0.49 -13.03
CA TYR A 181 9.95 0.46 -13.93
C TYR A 181 9.02 1.53 -14.51
N SER A 182 8.19 2.16 -13.65
CA SER A 182 7.07 3.02 -14.07
C SER A 182 7.04 4.30 -13.25
N ASN A 183 7.34 5.43 -13.88
CA ASN A 183 7.57 6.72 -13.21
C ASN A 183 6.41 7.69 -13.42
N ASP A 184 6.39 8.75 -12.61
CA ASP A 184 5.53 9.92 -12.83
C ASP A 184 4.02 9.59 -12.85
N ASN A 185 3.58 8.59 -12.08
CA ASN A 185 2.17 8.19 -12.00
C ASN A 185 1.46 8.80 -10.79
N GLU A 186 0.17 9.06 -10.97
CA GLU A 186 -0.73 9.63 -9.96
C GLU A 186 -1.76 8.58 -9.50
N ILE A 187 -1.75 8.24 -8.22
CA ILE A 187 -2.62 7.24 -7.63
C ILE A 187 -3.50 7.92 -6.59
N ILE A 188 -4.77 8.14 -6.92
CA ILE A 188 -5.64 9.06 -6.19
C ILE A 188 -6.94 8.39 -5.72
N ASN A 189 -7.26 8.47 -4.43
CA ASN A 189 -8.55 8.05 -3.86
C ASN A 189 -8.97 6.60 -4.20
N ASN A 190 -8.01 5.69 -4.37
CA ASN A 190 -8.31 4.28 -4.61
C ASN A 190 -8.56 3.56 -3.29
N LYS A 191 -9.43 2.53 -3.32
CA LYS A 191 -9.67 1.64 -2.19
C LYS A 191 -9.20 0.24 -2.52
N VAL A 192 -8.20 -0.25 -1.80
CA VAL A 192 -7.62 -1.58 -2.01
C VAL A 192 -7.73 -2.40 -0.72
N SER A 193 -8.28 -3.60 -0.83
CA SER A 193 -8.50 -4.47 0.33
C SER A 193 -8.39 -5.96 -0.01
N LYS A 194 -8.04 -6.76 0.99
CA LYS A 194 -7.96 -8.23 0.89
C LYS A 194 -6.97 -8.69 -0.19
N THR A 195 -5.82 -8.04 -0.26
CA THR A 195 -4.67 -8.43 -1.09
C THR A 195 -3.45 -8.73 -0.21
N ARG A 196 -2.38 -9.26 -0.80
CA ARG A 196 -1.08 -9.33 -0.14
C ARG A 196 -0.57 -7.92 0.09
N TYR A 197 -0.29 -7.18 -0.99
CA TYR A 197 0.04 -5.76 -0.92
C TYR A 197 -1.06 -4.93 -1.57
N GLY A 198 -1.52 -3.89 -0.90
CA GLY A 198 -2.48 -2.96 -1.50
C GLY A 198 -1.85 -2.20 -2.67
N LEU A 199 -0.66 -1.67 -2.42
CA LEU A 199 0.23 -1.06 -3.40
C LEU A 199 1.62 -1.71 -3.33
N HIS A 200 2.25 -1.96 -4.47
CA HIS A 200 3.58 -2.57 -4.53
C HIS A 200 4.41 -1.90 -5.62
N TYR A 201 5.60 -1.43 -5.24
CA TYR A 201 6.54 -0.72 -6.11
C TYR A 201 7.83 -1.49 -6.27
N MET A 202 8.35 -1.52 -7.48
CA MET A 202 9.70 -1.96 -7.80
C MET A 202 10.32 -1.01 -8.84
N TYR A 203 11.39 -0.31 -8.46
CA TYR A 203 12.19 0.53 -9.37
C TYR A 203 11.39 1.61 -10.11
N SER A 204 10.51 2.33 -9.39
CA SER A 204 9.48 3.19 -10.00
C SER A 204 9.40 4.54 -9.25
N ASN A 205 9.98 5.59 -9.83
CA ASN A 205 10.31 6.85 -9.16
C ASN A 205 9.31 7.98 -9.47
N PHE A 206 9.33 9.06 -8.67
CA PHE A 206 8.54 10.27 -8.94
C PHE A 206 7.03 10.04 -8.96
N ASN A 207 6.54 9.10 -8.15
CA ASN A 207 5.12 8.77 -8.09
C ASN A 207 4.44 9.42 -6.88
N ASN A 208 3.15 9.74 -7.03
CA ASN A 208 2.36 10.41 -6.00
C ASN A 208 1.13 9.59 -5.61
N PHE A 209 0.89 9.47 -4.30
CA PHE A 209 -0.21 8.73 -3.71
C PHE A 209 -1.00 9.65 -2.80
N LYS A 210 -2.24 9.96 -3.21
CA LYS A 210 -3.08 10.87 -2.46
C LYS A 210 -4.44 10.28 -2.11
N GLY A 211 -4.81 10.31 -0.82
CA GLY A 211 -6.18 9.96 -0.40
C GLY A 211 -6.55 8.48 -0.54
N ASN A 212 -5.59 7.58 -0.72
CA ASN A 212 -5.87 6.16 -0.93
C ASN A 212 -6.16 5.44 0.39
N LYS A 213 -6.94 4.36 0.32
CA LYS A 213 -7.32 3.53 1.46
C LYS A 213 -6.87 2.09 1.27
N PHE A 214 -5.93 1.64 2.09
CA PHE A 214 -5.37 0.29 2.09
C PHE A 214 -5.81 -0.46 3.35
N ILE A 215 -6.87 -1.26 3.22
CA ILE A 215 -7.61 -1.80 4.36
C ILE A 215 -7.59 -3.34 4.36
N GLY A 216 -7.15 -3.95 5.45
CA GLY A 216 -7.24 -5.40 5.62
C GLY A 216 -6.42 -6.18 4.58
N ASN A 217 -5.26 -5.65 4.22
CA ASN A 217 -4.26 -6.34 3.41
C ASN A 217 -3.22 -6.99 4.33
N ILE A 218 -2.33 -7.83 3.79
CA ILE A 218 -1.17 -8.30 4.57
C ILE A 218 -0.19 -7.13 4.76
N GLY A 219 0.12 -6.41 3.68
CA GLY A 219 0.79 -5.12 3.68
C GLY A 219 -0.09 -4.06 3.02
N GLY A 220 -0.23 -2.89 3.63
CA GLY A 220 -1.01 -1.81 3.02
C GLY A 220 -0.35 -1.29 1.75
N ALA A 221 0.88 -0.79 1.84
CA ALA A 221 1.73 -0.45 0.71
C ALA A 221 3.18 -0.86 0.93
N ALA A 222 3.86 -1.20 -0.16
CA ALA A 222 5.28 -1.53 -0.18
C ALA A 222 6.01 -0.70 -1.23
N ILE A 223 6.90 0.17 -0.77
CA ILE A 223 7.79 0.98 -1.61
C ILE A 223 9.18 0.37 -1.56
N MET A 224 9.59 -0.26 -2.68
CA MET A 224 10.85 -0.98 -2.76
C MET A 224 11.69 -0.43 -3.91
N HIS A 225 12.93 -0.09 -3.60
CA HIS A 225 13.93 0.39 -4.56
C HIS A 225 13.43 1.53 -5.45
N SER A 226 12.70 2.49 -4.87
CA SER A 226 12.01 3.54 -5.62
C SER A 226 12.14 4.87 -4.89
N ASP A 227 12.48 5.94 -5.61
CA ASP A 227 12.90 7.20 -5.03
C ASP A 227 11.96 8.36 -5.40
N ASN A 228 12.03 9.45 -4.63
CA ASN A 228 11.26 10.68 -4.86
C ASN A 228 9.75 10.43 -4.90
N ILE A 229 9.22 9.74 -3.89
CA ILE A 229 7.82 9.39 -3.79
C ILE A 229 7.12 10.26 -2.75
N VAL A 230 5.91 10.70 -3.06
CA VAL A 230 5.05 11.41 -2.12
C VAL A 230 3.85 10.54 -1.76
N LEU A 231 3.68 10.25 -0.46
CA LEU A 231 2.49 9.63 0.11
C LEU A 231 1.79 10.65 0.99
N GLU A 232 0.68 11.21 0.51
CA GLU A 232 -0.08 12.26 1.19
C GLU A 232 -1.50 11.81 1.55
N LYS A 233 -1.95 12.03 2.79
CA LYS A 233 -3.36 11.82 3.18
C LYS A 233 -3.90 10.41 2.90
N ASN A 234 -3.07 9.37 2.98
CA ASN A 234 -3.50 7.99 2.78
C ASN A 234 -3.87 7.33 4.11
N GLN A 235 -4.74 6.33 4.05
CA GLN A 235 -5.19 5.54 5.20
C GLN A 235 -4.69 4.09 5.09
N PHE A 236 -3.95 3.64 6.08
CA PHE A 236 -3.46 2.27 6.22
C PHE A 236 -4.08 1.63 7.47
N SER A 237 -4.96 0.65 7.30
CA SER A 237 -5.70 0.11 8.44
C SER A 237 -5.96 -1.38 8.41
N PHE A 238 -6.00 -1.97 9.61
CA PHE A 238 -6.30 -3.39 9.80
C PHE A 238 -5.36 -4.34 9.03
N ASN A 239 -4.13 -3.93 8.75
CA ASN A 239 -3.14 -4.80 8.12
C ASN A 239 -2.48 -5.67 9.19
N GLN A 240 -2.84 -6.97 9.18
CA GLN A 240 -2.63 -7.90 10.30
C GLN A 240 -1.95 -9.19 9.84
N GLY A 241 -1.15 -9.78 10.73
CA GLY A 241 -0.31 -10.96 10.46
C GLY A 241 1.10 -10.77 11.00
N SER A 242 1.87 -11.84 11.16
CA SER A 242 3.21 -11.79 11.75
C SER A 242 4.17 -10.86 11.00
N GLN A 243 4.04 -10.80 9.67
CA GLN A 243 4.84 -9.95 8.79
C GLN A 243 4.07 -8.75 8.23
N ALA A 244 2.91 -8.41 8.82
CA ALA A 244 2.06 -7.36 8.30
C ALA A 244 2.57 -5.95 8.63
N PHE A 245 2.21 -4.98 7.79
CA PHE A 245 2.55 -3.56 7.94
C PHE A 245 1.51 -2.67 7.25
N GLY A 246 1.37 -1.43 7.71
CA GLY A 246 0.63 -0.39 7.01
C GLY A 246 1.40 0.06 5.77
N LEU A 247 2.62 0.55 5.98
CA LEU A 247 3.55 0.96 4.93
C LEU A 247 4.94 0.39 5.19
N ILE A 248 5.59 -0.19 4.19
CA ILE A 248 7.03 -0.50 4.22
C ILE A 248 7.77 0.37 3.20
N ILE A 249 8.91 0.93 3.63
CA ILE A 249 9.90 1.59 2.78
C ILE A 249 11.19 0.77 2.85
N GLN A 250 11.61 0.22 1.71
CA GLN A 250 12.79 -0.64 1.61
C GLN A 250 13.70 -0.15 0.48
N GLY A 251 14.98 0.03 0.77
CA GLY A 251 15.98 0.31 -0.26
C GLY A 251 15.73 1.61 -1.04
N SER A 252 15.12 2.62 -0.41
CA SER A 252 14.53 3.79 -1.09
C SER A 252 14.99 5.11 -0.45
N ARG A 253 14.96 6.20 -1.21
CA ARG A 253 15.35 7.53 -0.71
C ARG A 253 14.43 8.66 -1.16
N ASP A 254 14.49 9.76 -0.41
CA ASP A 254 13.74 10.98 -0.70
C ASP A 254 12.22 10.71 -0.75
N ILE A 255 11.71 9.93 0.22
CA ILE A 255 10.29 9.61 0.37
C ILE A 255 9.64 10.59 1.35
N ASN A 256 8.57 11.24 0.91
CA ASN A 256 7.76 12.14 1.74
C ASN A 256 6.48 11.42 2.18
N ILE A 257 6.38 11.13 3.46
CA ILE A 257 5.22 10.48 4.10
C ILE A 257 4.51 11.57 4.92
N LEU A 258 3.46 12.14 4.33
CA LEU A 258 2.80 13.36 4.79
C LEU A 258 1.33 13.13 5.15
N GLU A 259 0.89 13.56 6.32
CA GLU A 259 -0.54 13.59 6.68
C GLU A 259 -1.27 12.23 6.55
N ASN A 260 -0.58 11.11 6.70
CA ASN A 260 -1.18 9.78 6.57
C ASN A 260 -1.70 9.26 7.90
N GLU A 261 -2.72 8.41 7.85
CA GLU A 261 -3.30 7.72 8.99
C GLU A 261 -2.86 6.25 9.01
N PHE A 262 -2.22 5.83 10.09
CA PHE A 262 -1.84 4.45 10.37
C PHE A 262 -2.58 3.97 11.62
N HIS A 263 -3.58 3.10 11.46
CA HIS A 263 -4.29 2.59 12.63
C HIS A 263 -4.62 1.10 12.62
N LEU A 264 -4.56 0.49 13.80
CA LEU A 264 -4.91 -0.91 14.01
C LEU A 264 -4.11 -1.84 13.09
N ASN A 265 -2.83 -1.53 12.86
CA ASN A 265 -1.91 -2.41 12.12
C ASN A 265 -1.00 -3.18 13.08
N GLN A 266 -0.43 -4.28 12.60
CA GLN A 266 0.69 -4.94 13.30
C GLN A 266 1.88 -3.98 13.41
N ARG A 267 2.25 -3.35 12.29
CA ARG A 267 3.25 -2.28 12.22
C ARG A 267 2.63 -1.14 11.44
N GLY A 268 2.67 0.10 11.93
CA GLY A 268 2.17 1.26 11.18
C GLY A 268 3.07 1.53 9.99
N LEU A 269 4.27 2.01 10.26
CA LEU A 269 5.33 2.29 9.29
C LEU A 269 6.57 1.45 9.58
N TYR A 270 7.10 0.78 8.57
CA TYR A 270 8.31 -0.04 8.65
C TYR A 270 9.36 0.48 7.65
N ILE A 271 10.55 0.83 8.12
CA ILE A 271 11.63 1.42 7.30
C ILE A 271 12.92 0.62 7.44
N GLU A 272 13.46 0.17 6.31
CA GLU A 272 14.76 -0.51 6.23
C GLU A 272 15.54 -0.09 4.98
N GLN A 273 16.87 -0.11 5.06
CA GLN A 273 17.80 0.19 3.96
C GLN A 273 17.48 1.51 3.24
N SER A 274 16.98 2.52 3.95
CA SER A 274 16.40 3.72 3.33
C SER A 274 16.95 5.00 3.94
N THR A 275 17.03 6.08 3.15
CA THR A 275 17.69 7.32 3.58
C THR A 275 16.95 8.58 3.14
N LEU A 276 17.16 9.70 3.84
CA LEU A 276 16.65 11.02 3.43
C LEU A 276 15.11 11.09 3.32
N ASN A 277 14.40 10.31 4.13
CA ASN A 277 12.94 10.31 4.13
C ASN A 277 12.38 11.30 5.16
N LEU A 278 11.30 11.97 4.80
CA LEU A 278 10.54 12.87 5.67
C LEU A 278 9.24 12.19 6.09
N ILE A 279 9.05 12.09 7.40
CA ILE A 279 7.84 11.55 8.03
C ILE A 279 7.23 12.71 8.81
N GLN A 280 6.19 13.31 8.25
CA GLN A 280 5.61 14.54 8.80
C GLN A 280 4.08 14.49 8.91
N GLU A 281 3.55 14.99 10.02
CA GLU A 281 2.09 15.18 10.24
C GLU A 281 1.27 13.89 10.12
N ASN A 282 1.87 12.72 10.34
CA ASN A 282 1.15 11.45 10.29
C ASN A 282 0.55 11.09 11.65
N GLU A 283 -0.60 10.41 11.63
CA GLU A 283 -1.23 9.86 12.82
C GLU A 283 -0.93 8.36 12.93
N PHE A 284 -0.38 7.94 14.06
CA PHE A 284 -0.18 6.54 14.42
C PHE A 284 -1.06 6.21 15.62
N PHE A 285 -2.17 5.50 15.37
CA PHE A 285 -3.17 5.20 16.39
C PHE A 285 -3.39 3.69 16.59
N ASN A 286 -3.22 3.19 17.81
CA ASN A 286 -3.59 1.82 18.20
C ASN A 286 -2.93 0.72 17.32
N ASN A 287 -1.69 0.94 16.89
CA ASN A 287 -0.87 -0.09 16.25
C ASN A 287 -0.12 -0.93 17.30
N LYS A 288 0.33 -2.14 16.96
CA LYS A 288 1.22 -2.91 17.86
C LYS A 288 2.60 -2.25 17.92
N VAL A 289 3.10 -1.80 16.78
CA VAL A 289 4.24 -0.91 16.67
C VAL A 289 3.83 0.26 15.78
N GLY A 290 3.98 1.51 16.26
CA GLY A 290 3.68 2.69 15.45
C GLY A 290 4.66 2.80 14.28
N ILE A 291 5.94 2.98 14.59
CA ILE A 291 7.03 3.01 13.61
C ILE A 291 8.12 1.99 13.98
N GLU A 292 8.56 1.19 13.02
CA GLU A 292 9.74 0.33 13.12
C GLU A 292 10.83 0.83 12.17
N VAL A 293 12.03 1.10 12.69
CA VAL A 293 13.18 1.56 11.90
C VAL A 293 14.38 0.65 12.13
N TRP A 294 14.96 0.13 11.06
CA TRP A 294 16.17 -0.68 11.15
C TRP A 294 17.44 0.17 11.09
N ASP A 295 18.51 -0.34 11.70
CA ASP A 295 19.88 0.20 11.67
C ASP A 295 20.53 0.21 10.28
N SER A 296 19.81 -0.21 9.24
CA SER A 296 20.18 -0.01 7.85
C SER A 296 19.67 1.30 7.26
N SER A 297 18.86 2.07 8.01
CA SER A 297 18.26 3.33 7.57
C SER A 297 18.85 4.52 8.35
N SER A 298 19.05 5.65 7.67
CA SER A 298 19.68 6.85 8.26
C SER A 298 19.16 8.15 7.64
N ALA A 299 19.47 9.29 8.28
CA ALA A 299 19.05 10.61 7.82
C ALA A 299 17.53 10.74 7.62
N LEU A 300 16.75 10.02 8.43
CA LEU A 300 15.30 10.15 8.49
C LEU A 300 14.94 11.39 9.33
N THR A 301 13.88 12.10 8.96
CA THR A 301 13.36 13.24 9.72
C THR A 301 11.91 12.96 10.14
N PHE A 302 11.64 12.99 11.44
CA PHE A 302 10.31 12.80 12.01
C PHE A 302 9.87 14.11 12.69
N MET A 303 8.76 14.70 12.24
CA MET A 303 8.23 15.90 12.88
C MET A 303 6.70 15.98 12.78
N LYS A 304 6.07 16.55 13.80
CA LYS A 304 4.62 16.76 13.91
C LYS A 304 3.79 15.49 13.76
N ASN A 305 4.38 14.31 13.92
CA ASN A 305 3.63 13.06 13.93
C ASN A 305 2.94 12.89 15.28
N GLU A 306 1.74 12.32 15.27
CA GLU A 306 0.97 12.03 16.47
C GLU A 306 1.01 10.53 16.78
N PHE A 307 1.47 10.18 17.99
CA PHE A 307 1.41 8.82 18.50
C PHE A 307 0.35 8.72 19.58
N LYS A 308 -0.61 7.81 19.39
CA LYS A 308 -1.70 7.61 20.34
C LYS A 308 -2.06 6.14 20.51
N GLU A 309 -2.08 5.68 21.76
CA GLU A 309 -2.50 4.33 22.14
C GLU A 309 -1.79 3.18 21.39
N ASN A 310 -0.59 3.42 20.85
CA ASN A 310 0.20 2.34 20.29
C ASN A 310 0.74 1.48 21.43
N LYS A 311 0.84 0.16 21.22
CA LYS A 311 1.45 -0.73 22.23
C LYS A 311 2.91 -0.34 22.46
N VAL A 312 3.64 -0.05 21.38
CA VAL A 312 4.94 0.63 21.41
C VAL A 312 4.94 1.71 20.32
N PRO A 313 5.20 2.99 20.63
CA PRO A 313 5.21 4.07 19.64
C PRO A 313 6.22 3.81 18.54
N VAL A 314 7.47 3.53 18.93
CA VAL A 314 8.56 3.32 17.98
C VAL A 314 9.47 2.18 18.43
N VAL A 315 9.97 1.41 17.49
CA VAL A 315 11.01 0.40 17.70
C VAL A 315 12.19 0.72 16.80
N LEU A 316 13.40 0.78 17.37
CA LEU A 316 14.65 0.80 16.61
C LEU A 316 15.27 -0.59 16.66
N VAL A 317 15.54 -1.16 15.49
CA VAL A 317 16.12 -2.51 15.36
C VAL A 317 17.61 -2.38 15.06
N GLY A 318 18.46 -2.64 16.06
CA GLY A 318 19.91 -2.52 15.95
C GLY A 318 20.47 -1.22 16.54
N HIS A 319 21.63 -0.79 16.07
CA HIS A 319 22.28 0.42 16.60
C HIS A 319 21.64 1.69 16.03
N SER A 320 21.40 2.68 16.91
CA SER A 320 20.76 3.93 16.53
C SER A 320 21.63 4.70 15.52
N ASN A 321 21.02 5.02 14.38
CA ASN A 321 21.63 5.82 13.31
C ASN A 321 21.19 7.28 13.40
N GLN A 322 21.91 8.14 12.69
CA GLN A 322 21.74 9.60 12.54
C GLN A 322 20.34 10.02 12.03
N ASN A 323 19.29 9.73 12.80
CA ASN A 323 17.90 10.07 12.54
C ASN A 323 17.51 11.25 13.42
N ASN A 324 16.73 12.17 12.86
CA ASN A 324 16.31 13.39 13.51
C ASN A 324 14.85 13.26 13.91
N TRP A 325 14.57 13.32 15.21
CA TRP A 325 13.22 13.30 15.78
C TRP A 325 12.59 14.70 15.91
N ASN A 326 13.26 15.70 15.36
CA ASN A 326 12.76 17.05 15.24
C ASN A 326 13.49 17.74 14.09
N LYS A 327 12.93 18.85 13.62
CA LYS A 327 13.61 19.79 12.73
C LYS A 327 13.14 21.20 13.05
N ASN A 328 14.05 22.17 13.06
CA ASN A 328 13.74 23.57 13.38
C ASN A 328 13.02 23.76 14.73
N LYS A 329 13.37 22.95 15.74
CA LYS A 329 12.71 22.92 17.06
C LYS A 329 11.25 22.48 17.06
N GLU A 330 10.82 21.74 16.03
CA GLU A 330 9.51 21.09 15.99
C GLU A 330 9.71 19.57 15.99
N GLY A 331 9.36 18.93 17.11
CA GLY A 331 9.39 17.48 17.32
C GLY A 331 8.04 16.82 17.03
N ASN A 332 7.64 15.83 17.83
CA ASN A 332 6.43 15.01 17.62
C ASN A 332 5.51 15.04 18.85
N TYR A 333 4.24 14.66 18.68
CA TYR A 333 3.28 14.49 19.76
C TYR A 333 3.32 13.05 20.27
N TRP A 334 3.66 12.87 21.55
CA TRP A 334 3.86 11.55 22.16
C TRP A 334 2.67 11.16 23.06
N GLN A 335 2.42 9.85 23.19
CA GLN A 335 1.30 9.31 23.98
C GLN A 335 1.52 9.38 25.50
N GLU A 336 2.74 9.61 25.94
CA GLU A 336 3.13 9.81 27.33
C GLU A 336 2.76 11.23 27.81
N PRO A 337 2.17 11.38 29.01
CA PRO A 337 1.93 12.70 29.58
C PRO A 337 3.23 13.49 29.76
N MET A 338 3.22 14.74 29.33
CA MET A 338 4.35 15.66 29.42
C MET A 338 3.96 16.97 30.12
N LEU A 339 4.97 17.71 30.59
CA LEU A 339 4.80 19.01 31.24
C LEU A 339 5.16 20.12 30.26
N ASP A 340 4.35 21.17 30.26
CA ASP A 340 4.56 22.43 29.55
C ASP A 340 4.07 23.54 30.49
N LEU A 341 4.99 23.99 31.34
CA LEU A 341 4.69 24.96 32.40
C LEU A 341 4.63 26.40 31.87
N ASP A 342 5.37 26.71 30.80
CA ASP A 342 5.40 28.04 30.19
C ASP A 342 4.35 28.22 29.07
N GLN A 343 3.62 27.15 28.73
CA GLN A 343 2.51 27.12 27.76
C GLN A 343 2.95 27.50 26.35
N ASN A 344 4.18 27.14 25.96
CA ASN A 344 4.71 27.44 24.64
C ASN A 344 4.36 26.36 23.59
N GLY A 345 3.69 25.26 23.99
CA GLY A 345 3.29 24.15 23.12
C GLY A 345 4.39 23.11 22.90
N ILE A 346 5.53 23.23 23.58
CA ILE A 346 6.67 22.31 23.57
C ILE A 346 6.90 21.81 24.99
N GLY A 347 7.17 20.52 25.17
CA GLY A 347 7.45 19.97 26.49
C GLY A 347 8.72 20.52 27.12
N ASP A 348 8.68 20.81 28.43
CA ASP A 348 9.80 21.36 29.22
C ASP A 348 11.02 20.41 29.29
N LYS A 349 10.84 19.14 28.94
CA LYS A 349 11.89 18.11 28.92
C LYS A 349 11.85 17.34 27.61
N PRO A 350 13.01 16.84 27.14
CA PRO A 350 13.05 15.93 26.00
C PRO A 350 12.21 14.68 26.25
N TYR A 351 11.51 14.21 25.21
CA TYR A 351 10.92 12.88 25.23
C TYR A 351 12.02 11.84 25.00
N ILE A 352 12.06 10.83 25.86
CA ILE A 352 13.05 9.75 25.83
C ILE A 352 12.32 8.42 25.86
N GLN A 353 12.55 7.59 24.84
CA GLN A 353 12.04 6.23 24.81
C GLN A 353 13.16 5.21 25.06
N ASN A 354 13.00 4.45 26.13
CA ASN A 354 13.84 3.30 26.46
C ASN A 354 13.04 2.02 26.21
N SER A 355 13.48 1.22 25.24
CA SER A 355 12.89 -0.09 24.92
C SER A 355 13.96 -1.03 24.39
N SER A 356 13.82 -2.32 24.66
CA SER A 356 14.72 -3.36 24.15
C SER A 356 14.02 -4.39 23.28
N LEU A 357 12.75 -4.13 22.97
CA LEU A 357 11.97 -4.90 22.04
C LEU A 357 12.66 -5.01 20.67
N GLY A 358 13.33 -3.95 20.22
CA GLY A 358 14.09 -3.97 18.96
C GLY A 358 15.18 -5.04 18.93
N ASN A 359 15.91 -5.24 20.03
CA ASN A 359 16.92 -6.30 20.12
C ASN A 359 16.30 -7.70 20.11
N LEU A 360 15.16 -7.87 20.79
CA LEU A 360 14.42 -9.14 20.79
C LEU A 360 13.90 -9.47 19.39
N LEU A 361 13.30 -8.48 18.70
CA LEU A 361 12.78 -8.63 17.34
C LEU A 361 13.89 -8.92 16.34
N LYS A 362 15.07 -8.30 16.49
CA LYS A 362 16.26 -8.60 15.68
C LYS A 362 16.70 -10.05 15.80
N GLN A 363 16.63 -10.60 17.01
CA GLN A 363 17.02 -12.00 17.28
C GLN A 363 15.95 -12.99 16.80
N ASN A 364 14.67 -12.65 16.93
CA ASN A 364 13.57 -13.52 16.56
C ASN A 364 12.31 -12.75 16.16
N GLU A 365 12.02 -12.69 14.86
CA GLU A 365 10.82 -12.02 14.32
C GLU A 365 9.51 -12.65 14.85
N LEU A 366 9.53 -13.93 15.25
CA LEU A 366 8.35 -14.58 15.85
C LEU A 366 7.94 -13.97 17.20
N ALA A 367 8.77 -13.14 17.82
CA ALA A 367 8.39 -12.35 18.99
C ALA A 367 7.15 -11.48 18.72
N TYR A 368 6.88 -11.13 17.45
CA TYR A 368 5.64 -10.43 17.06
C TYR A 368 4.35 -11.15 17.45
N LEU A 369 4.37 -12.49 17.53
CA LEU A 369 3.22 -13.30 17.97
C LEU A 369 2.84 -13.01 19.44
N PHE A 370 3.79 -12.53 20.23
CA PHE A 370 3.63 -12.29 21.66
C PHE A 370 3.36 -10.83 22.01
N MET A 371 3.23 -9.92 21.03
CA MET A 371 3.01 -8.47 21.29
C MET A 371 1.76 -8.16 22.12
N ASN A 372 0.78 -9.06 22.14
CA ASN A 372 -0.43 -8.94 22.96
C ASN A 372 -0.30 -9.64 24.32
N SER A 373 0.78 -10.35 24.57
CA SER A 373 1.02 -11.05 25.83
C SER A 373 1.50 -10.08 26.92
N PRO A 374 1.05 -10.25 28.18
CA PRO A 374 1.63 -9.55 29.33
C PRO A 374 3.14 -9.76 29.48
N ALA A 375 3.69 -10.83 28.88
CA ALA A 375 5.11 -11.10 28.90
C ALA A 375 5.96 -9.98 28.27
N ILE A 376 5.46 -9.32 27.21
CA ILE A 376 6.17 -8.21 26.57
C ILE A 376 6.19 -6.98 27.47
N ASP A 377 5.11 -6.70 28.19
CA ASP A 377 5.06 -5.59 29.16
C ASP A 377 6.05 -5.82 30.31
N LEU A 378 6.11 -7.05 30.81
CA LEU A 378 7.07 -7.43 31.86
C LEU A 378 8.51 -7.34 31.35
N PHE A 379 8.78 -7.81 30.13
CA PHE A 379 10.09 -7.74 29.49
C PHE A 379 10.56 -6.29 29.36
N GLU A 380 9.73 -5.41 28.80
CA GLU A 380 10.04 -3.99 28.60
C GLU A 380 10.32 -3.28 29.94
N ARG A 381 9.47 -3.49 30.95
CA ARG A 381 9.65 -2.90 32.28
C ARG A 381 10.92 -3.40 32.97
N SER A 382 11.17 -4.71 32.93
CA SER A 382 12.35 -5.31 33.56
C SER A 382 13.63 -4.81 32.89
N HIS A 383 13.63 -4.73 31.56
CA HIS A 383 14.80 -4.27 30.83
C HIS A 383 15.10 -2.78 31.09
N ARG A 384 14.06 -1.94 31.18
CA ARG A 384 14.21 -0.52 31.53
C ARG A 384 14.86 -0.30 32.90
N LEU A 385 14.59 -1.18 33.87
CA LEU A 385 15.21 -1.14 35.19
C LEU A 385 16.68 -1.56 35.17
N ILE A 386 17.04 -2.54 34.35
CA ILE A 386 18.40 -3.09 34.27
C ILE A 386 19.30 -2.19 33.42
N ASN A 387 18.77 -1.59 32.36
CA ASN A 387 19.54 -0.80 31.39
C ASN A 387 18.93 0.61 31.22
N PRO A 388 19.00 1.47 32.25
CA PRO A 388 18.38 2.79 32.21
C PRO A 388 18.99 3.74 31.16
N ASP A 389 20.24 3.49 30.78
CA ASP A 389 21.02 4.36 29.88
C ASP A 389 20.81 4.05 28.38
N VAL A 390 20.05 3.01 28.04
CA VAL A 390 19.76 2.64 26.64
C VAL A 390 18.65 3.54 26.12
N VAL A 391 19.04 4.73 25.66
CA VAL A 391 18.17 5.66 24.95
C VAL A 391 18.09 5.25 23.48
N MET A 392 16.92 4.79 23.04
CA MET A 392 16.70 4.53 21.61
C MET A 392 16.32 5.81 20.88
N ILE A 393 15.44 6.61 21.47
CA ILE A 393 14.88 7.79 20.84
C ILE A 393 14.97 8.95 21.81
N LYS A 394 15.41 10.09 21.29
CA LYS A 394 15.41 11.37 21.98
C LYS A 394 14.82 12.42 21.05
N ASP A 395 13.67 12.96 21.44
CA ASP A 395 13.09 14.15 20.83
C ASP A 395 13.31 15.33 21.78
N GLU A 396 14.13 16.30 21.38
CA GLU A 396 14.48 17.47 22.19
C GLU A 396 13.34 18.50 22.27
N PHE A 397 12.39 18.45 21.34
CA PHE A 397 11.32 19.44 21.21
C PHE A 397 9.95 18.76 21.05
N PRO A 398 9.56 17.87 21.99
CA PRO A 398 8.28 17.16 21.90
C PRO A 398 7.13 18.17 21.94
N LEU A 399 6.16 17.98 21.06
CA LEU A 399 5.02 18.88 20.92
C LEU A 399 3.89 18.47 21.87
N MET A 400 3.15 19.47 22.35
CA MET A 400 2.06 19.30 23.30
C MET A 400 0.72 19.48 22.61
N ASP A 401 -0.16 18.48 22.72
CA ASP A 401 -1.58 18.67 22.41
C ASP A 401 -2.33 19.18 23.67
N ASN A 402 -3.36 19.99 23.47
CA ASN A 402 -4.20 20.54 24.54
C ASN A 402 -4.87 19.44 25.40
N ASN A 403 -5.03 18.22 24.88
CA ASN A 403 -5.62 17.10 25.61
C ASN A 403 -4.63 16.37 26.55
N HIS A 404 -3.32 16.42 26.25
CA HIS A 404 -2.29 15.65 26.96
C HIS A 404 -1.43 16.51 27.90
N SER A 405 -1.60 17.83 27.90
CA SER A 405 -0.92 18.72 28.84
C SER A 405 -1.50 18.63 30.25
N LEU A 406 -0.63 18.28 31.20
CA LEU A 406 -0.90 18.46 32.63
C LEU A 406 -0.59 19.91 32.98
N THR A 407 -1.64 20.73 33.07
CA THR A 407 -1.52 22.12 33.49
C THR A 407 -1.19 22.22 34.98
N LEU A 408 -0.55 23.31 35.38
CA LEU A 408 -0.26 23.61 36.79
C LEU A 408 -1.53 23.50 37.66
N GLU A 409 -2.67 23.94 37.13
CA GLU A 409 -3.98 23.83 37.77
C GLU A 409 -4.40 22.37 38.00
N LYS A 410 -4.31 21.50 36.98
CA LYS A 410 -4.61 20.06 37.11
C LYS A 410 -3.69 19.37 38.12
N ILE A 411 -2.42 19.77 38.19
CA ILE A 411 -1.44 19.25 39.16
C ILE A 411 -1.80 19.71 40.58
N ILE A 412 -2.11 20.98 40.78
CA ILE A 412 -2.51 21.53 42.09
C ILE A 412 -3.78 20.82 42.59
N ILE A 413 -4.78 20.63 41.73
CA ILE A 413 -6.00 19.90 42.06
C ILE A 413 -5.67 18.46 42.50
N SER A 414 -4.82 17.76 41.75
CA SER A 414 -4.41 16.39 42.07
C SER A 414 -3.68 16.30 43.42
N ILE A 415 -2.78 17.25 43.71
CA ILE A 415 -2.06 17.34 44.99
C ILE A 415 -3.04 17.61 46.14
N ILE A 416 -3.99 18.55 45.97
CA ILE A 416 -5.01 18.85 46.97
C ILE A 416 -5.85 17.61 47.28
N VAL A 417 -6.28 16.85 46.27
CA VAL A 417 -7.04 15.61 46.45
C VAL A 417 -6.24 14.56 47.21
N ILE A 418 -4.95 14.39 46.90
CA ILE A 418 -4.06 13.46 47.62
C ILE A 418 -3.91 13.89 49.09
N VAL A 419 -3.69 15.19 49.35
CA VAL A 419 -3.54 15.73 50.71
C VAL A 419 -4.83 15.55 51.53
N ILE A 420 -5.99 15.85 50.95
CA ILE A 420 -7.30 15.64 51.60
C ILE A 420 -7.51 14.15 51.91
N THR A 421 -7.15 13.26 51.00
CA THR A 421 -7.26 11.80 51.20
C THR A 421 -6.35 11.33 52.33
N ILE A 422 -5.11 11.81 52.41
CA ILE A 422 -4.18 11.49 53.49
C ILE A 422 -4.68 12.02 54.85
N LEU A 423 -5.20 13.26 54.88
CA LEU A 423 -5.73 13.88 56.09
C LEU A 423 -6.99 13.17 56.59
N SER A 424 -7.90 12.78 55.69
CA SER A 424 -9.12 12.03 56.04
C SER A 424 -8.82 10.62 56.54
N VAL A 425 -7.86 9.90 55.93
CA VAL A 425 -7.39 8.60 56.45
C VAL A 425 -6.75 8.75 57.83
N ARG A 426 -5.97 9.82 58.08
CA ARG A 426 -5.40 10.12 59.40
C ARG A 426 -6.46 10.46 60.45
N TYR A 427 -7.49 11.21 60.07
CA TYR A 427 -8.61 11.55 60.95
C TYR A 427 -9.40 10.30 61.36
N LEU A 428 -9.74 9.43 60.41
CA LEU A 428 -10.45 8.16 60.67
C LEU A 428 -9.64 7.18 61.53
N ARG A 429 -8.31 7.21 61.45
CA ARG A 429 -7.43 6.42 62.35
C ARG A 429 -7.37 6.99 63.77
N ARG A 430 -7.52 8.31 63.93
CA ARG A 430 -7.57 8.96 65.25
C ARG A 430 -8.92 8.82 65.93
N SER A 431 -10.03 8.71 65.19
CA SER A 431 -11.38 8.51 65.75
C SER A 431 -11.70 7.06 66.15
N LYS A 432 -10.81 6.11 65.87
CA LYS A 432 -10.92 4.69 66.25
C LYS A 432 -10.01 4.28 67.43
N ARG A 433 -9.27 5.24 67.99
CA ARG A 433 -8.63 5.15 69.31
C ARG A 433 -9.44 6.01 70.26
#